data_AF-A0AAX1TW76-F1
#
_entry.id   AF-A0AAX1TW76-F1
#
_cell.length_a   1.000
_cell.length_b   1.000
_cell.length_c   1.000
_cell.angle_alpha   90.00
_cell.angle_beta   90.00
_cell.angle_gamma   90.00
#
_symmetry.space_group_name_H-M   'P 1'
#
loop_
_entity.id
_entity.type
_entity.pdbx_description
1 polymer ?
#
loop_
_entity_poly.entity_id
_entity_poly.type
_entity_poly.pdbx_seq_one_letter_code
_entity_poly.pdbx_strand_id
1 'polypeptide(L)'
;MALPIRVNFENPFIDIHTGRGQGSCTFANGFDCICSCAGIAHAQLLRMVLTPENSKKLPDKYKKALADKIQTVQAHIVDIPHDKATAIIHAQRQPERVFFLCEDITHPIIDYCRVIDIPHWAKENSMTSQQVSRLCACVQRHGIDSFKDSAPKAGEYLSQAHVLCDIVASIAFALSEAADTIPDEDTFINACKAAFTLSRRNSLGFGPSRNRHRKNTVAARKSRQENDDEESQKRYSDGDSISSNLLTKILMDISKDVYALLMEYKPQTKQFLQAVQATAILFCPDPDSHKLTWDVCFIPLFQTEICDDLRSKLNQDIITALEYGKTDIWDNGARTYW
;
A
#
# COMPACT_ATOMS: atom_id res chain seq x y z
N MET A 1 -24.08 0.88 12.18
CA MET A 1 -23.22 0.00 12.99
C MET A 1 -21.95 -0.28 12.20
N ALA A 2 -20.77 0.07 12.71
CA ALA A 2 -19.50 -0.26 12.07
C ALA A 2 -19.40 -1.80 11.98
N LEU A 3 -19.10 -2.35 10.80
CA LEU A 3 -18.73 -3.76 10.70
C LEU A 3 -17.36 -3.88 11.36
N PRO A 4 -17.23 -4.51 12.56
CA PRO A 4 -15.94 -4.62 13.22
C PRO A 4 -15.00 -5.36 12.28
N ILE A 5 -13.76 -4.88 12.16
CA ILE A 5 -12.70 -5.65 11.52
C ILE A 5 -12.68 -7.00 12.25
N ARG A 6 -13.00 -8.10 11.55
CA ARG A 6 -13.01 -9.45 12.13
C ARG A 6 -11.56 -9.88 12.34
N VAL A 7 -10.94 -9.33 13.37
CA VAL A 7 -9.63 -9.77 13.84
C VAL A 7 -9.86 -10.56 15.11
N ASN A 8 -9.45 -11.82 15.11
CA ASN A 8 -9.42 -12.60 16.34
C ASN A 8 -8.25 -12.04 17.18
N PHE A 9 -8.53 -11.44 18.34
CA PHE A 9 -7.48 -10.84 19.19
C PHE A 9 -6.65 -11.87 19.95
N GLU A 10 -7.22 -13.07 20.15
CA GLU A 10 -6.54 -14.23 20.74
C GLU A 10 -5.68 -14.94 19.68
N ASN A 11 -6.07 -14.81 18.41
CA ASN A 11 -5.43 -15.47 17.28
C ASN A 11 -5.43 -14.57 16.03
N PRO A 12 -4.74 -13.40 16.05
CA PRO A 12 -4.76 -12.44 14.95
C PRO A 12 -3.97 -13.02 13.78
N PHE A 13 -4.60 -13.93 13.02
CA PHE A 13 -4.01 -14.66 11.90
C PHE A 13 -2.62 -15.28 12.15
N ILE A 14 -2.29 -15.73 13.37
CA ILE A 14 -1.02 -16.44 13.67
C ILE A 14 -1.10 -17.21 15.00
N ASP A 15 -1.02 -18.55 14.94
CA ASP A 15 -0.07 -19.33 15.76
C ASP A 15 0.02 -20.81 15.32
N ILE A 16 1.13 -21.23 14.69
CA ILE A 16 1.81 -22.52 14.93
C ILE A 16 3.31 -22.36 14.58
N HIS A 17 4.17 -22.12 15.57
CA HIS A 17 5.62 -22.27 15.41
C HIS A 17 6.08 -23.70 15.74
N THR A 18 6.74 -24.38 14.80
CA THR A 18 7.72 -25.45 15.11
C THR A 18 9.12 -25.22 14.53
N GLY A 19 9.37 -24.11 13.83
CA GLY A 19 10.68 -23.80 13.23
C GLY A 19 11.48 -22.73 14.00
N ARG A 20 12.67 -23.09 14.49
CA ARG A 20 13.66 -22.17 15.06
C ARG A 20 14.34 -21.35 13.95
N GLY A 21 14.54 -20.04 14.16
CA GLY A 21 15.63 -19.29 13.54
C GLY A 21 15.24 -18.08 12.68
N GLN A 22 15.74 -16.91 13.09
CA GLN A 22 16.19 -15.77 12.27
C GLN A 22 15.42 -15.43 10.97
N GLY A 23 14.59 -14.37 11.06
CA GLY A 23 14.80 -13.23 10.17
C GLY A 23 14.06 -13.13 8.84
N SER A 24 13.17 -14.04 8.43
CA SER A 24 12.56 -13.90 7.10
C SER A 24 11.06 -14.20 7.03
N CYS A 25 10.34 -13.33 6.33
CA CYS A 25 8.96 -13.51 5.86
C CYS A 25 8.77 -14.71 4.91
N THR A 26 9.75 -15.61 4.79
CA THR A 26 9.74 -16.78 3.89
C THR A 26 8.67 -17.79 4.25
N PHE A 27 8.05 -17.68 5.44
CA PHE A 27 6.93 -18.50 5.88
C PHE A 27 5.57 -17.78 5.82
N ALA A 28 5.53 -16.52 5.36
CA ALA A 28 4.31 -15.75 5.14
C ALA A 28 3.75 -15.97 3.72
N ASN A 29 3.77 -17.23 3.27
CA ASN A 29 3.32 -17.66 1.94
C ASN A 29 1.84 -18.07 1.91
N GLY A 30 1.13 -17.94 3.04
CA GLY A 30 -0.31 -18.16 3.16
C GLY A 30 -1.03 -16.94 3.74
N PHE A 31 -2.35 -16.97 3.74
CA PHE A 31 -3.16 -15.91 4.33
C PHE A 31 -3.09 -15.82 5.87
N ASP A 32 -2.46 -16.82 6.49
CA ASP A 32 -2.10 -16.91 7.90
C ASP A 32 -0.60 -16.55 8.03
N CYS A 33 -0.29 -15.32 8.43
CA CYS A 33 1.04 -14.73 8.26
C CYS A 33 1.93 -14.93 9.49
N ILE A 34 2.62 -16.05 9.65
CA ILE A 34 3.51 -16.26 10.82
C ILE A 34 4.86 -15.53 10.62
N CYS A 35 4.95 -14.23 10.94
CA CYS A 35 6.21 -13.45 10.83
C CYS A 35 6.65 -12.79 12.15
N SER A 36 7.96 -12.66 12.34
CA SER A 36 8.57 -11.81 13.38
C SER A 36 8.23 -10.33 13.21
N CYS A 37 7.77 -9.93 12.02
CA CYS A 37 7.30 -8.59 11.68
C CYS A 37 5.94 -8.24 12.29
N ALA A 38 5.31 -9.17 13.03
CA ALA A 38 4.01 -9.00 13.65
C ALA A 38 2.88 -8.59 12.67
N GLY A 39 3.04 -8.87 11.37
CA GLY A 39 2.11 -8.47 10.32
C GLY A 39 2.21 -7.00 9.89
N ILE A 40 3.18 -6.23 10.38
CA ILE A 40 3.38 -4.82 10.00
C ILE A 40 3.70 -4.70 8.51
N ALA A 41 4.57 -5.56 7.98
CA ALA A 41 4.93 -5.55 6.56
C ALA A 41 3.71 -5.76 5.64
N HIS A 42 2.73 -6.55 6.07
CA HIS A 42 1.49 -6.83 5.35
C HIS A 42 0.28 -6.01 5.85
N ALA A 43 0.53 -4.87 6.51
CA ALA A 43 -0.50 -3.94 6.99
C ALA A 43 -1.44 -4.48 8.08
N GLN A 44 -1.23 -5.69 8.61
CA GLN A 44 -2.20 -6.33 9.50
C GLN A 44 -2.24 -5.66 10.87
N LEU A 45 -1.08 -5.51 11.51
CA LEU A 45 -1.00 -4.89 12.84
C LEU A 45 -1.35 -3.41 12.81
N LEU A 46 -0.94 -2.69 11.76
CA LEU A 46 -1.25 -1.28 11.60
C LEU A 46 -2.76 -1.07 11.59
N ARG A 47 -3.54 -1.89 10.87
CA ARG A 47 -5.02 -1.81 10.86
C ARG A 47 -5.66 -2.06 12.22
N MET A 48 -5.08 -2.94 13.04
CA MET A 48 -5.58 -3.23 14.39
C MET A 48 -5.36 -2.08 15.35
N VAL A 49 -4.31 -1.30 15.20
CA VAL A 49 -3.98 -0.24 16.16
C VAL A 49 -4.73 1.07 15.87
N LEU A 50 -5.36 1.21 14.70
CA LEU A 50 -6.05 2.45 14.27
C LEU A 50 -7.31 2.77 15.07
N THR A 51 -7.93 1.78 15.73
CA THR A 51 -9.03 2.05 16.66
C THR A 51 -8.55 1.93 18.10
N PRO A 52 -8.88 2.90 18.98
CA PRO A 52 -8.50 2.85 20.38
C PRO A 52 -8.97 1.58 21.10
N GLU A 53 -10.11 1.04 20.69
CA GLU A 53 -10.71 -0.17 21.26
C GLU A 53 -9.92 -1.43 20.91
N ASN A 54 -9.50 -1.57 19.65
CA ASN A 54 -8.67 -2.69 19.21
C ASN A 54 -7.25 -2.57 19.80
N SER A 55 -6.72 -1.35 19.89
CA SER A 55 -5.40 -1.10 20.47
C SER A 55 -5.30 -1.54 21.94
N LYS A 56 -6.36 -1.31 22.73
CA LYS A 56 -6.44 -1.78 24.14
C LYS A 56 -6.42 -3.30 24.27
N LYS A 57 -7.02 -4.00 23.30
CA LYS A 57 -7.17 -5.48 23.28
C LYS A 57 -5.97 -6.20 22.67
N LEU A 58 -4.98 -5.48 22.13
CA LEU A 58 -3.80 -6.11 21.56
C LEU A 58 -2.95 -6.81 22.63
N PRO A 59 -2.54 -8.07 22.40
CA PRO A 59 -1.55 -8.73 23.25
C PRO A 59 -0.23 -7.94 23.34
N ASP A 60 0.46 -8.02 24.48
CA ASP A 60 1.65 -7.20 24.76
C ASP A 60 2.80 -7.45 23.78
N LYS A 61 2.92 -8.67 23.24
CA LYS A 61 3.90 -8.98 22.19
C LYS A 61 3.73 -8.10 20.94
N TYR A 62 2.50 -7.77 20.56
CA TYR A 62 2.20 -6.93 19.40
C TYR A 62 2.37 -5.45 19.71
N LYS A 63 2.04 -5.02 20.93
CA LYS A 63 2.35 -3.66 21.39
C LYS A 63 3.86 -3.40 21.38
N LYS A 64 4.65 -4.37 21.86
CA LYS A 64 6.11 -4.32 21.81
C LYS A 64 6.62 -4.28 20.38
N ALA A 65 6.16 -5.17 19.49
CA ALA A 65 6.58 -5.18 18.09
C ALA A 65 6.29 -3.85 17.36
N LEU A 66 5.14 -3.22 17.67
CA LEU A 66 4.82 -1.89 17.14
C LEU A 66 5.78 -0.83 17.70
N ALA A 67 6.03 -0.82 19.00
CA ALA A 67 6.96 0.13 19.64
C ALA A 67 8.39 -0.02 19.07
N ASP A 68 8.87 -1.26 18.94
CA ASP A 68 10.19 -1.56 18.35
C ASP A 68 10.26 -1.07 16.89
N LYS A 69 9.19 -1.24 16.10
CA LYS A 69 9.13 -0.72 14.72
C LYS A 69 9.11 0.80 14.69
N ILE A 70 8.31 1.47 15.54
CA ILE A 70 8.30 2.94 15.64
C ILE A 70 9.70 3.45 15.94
N GLN A 71 10.38 2.87 16.93
CA GLN A 71 11.75 3.25 17.28
C GLN A 71 12.72 3.04 16.11
N THR A 72 12.62 1.90 15.43
CA THR A 72 13.46 1.58 14.25
C THR A 72 13.25 2.61 13.14
N VAL A 73 11.99 2.94 12.84
CA VAL A 73 11.63 3.87 11.77
C VAL A 73 12.06 5.31 12.10
N GLN A 74 11.93 5.72 13.36
CA GLN A 74 12.47 7.00 13.82
C GLN A 74 14.00 7.08 13.66
N ALA A 75 14.72 6.02 14.03
CA ALA A 75 16.17 5.96 13.85
C ALA A 75 16.55 6.02 12.35
N HIS A 76 15.88 5.25 11.50
CA HIS A 76 16.16 5.24 10.06
C HIS A 76 15.94 6.60 9.37
N ILE A 77 14.98 7.42 9.84
CA ILE A 77 14.82 8.79 9.31
C ILE A 77 16.02 9.66 9.67
N VAL A 78 16.55 9.55 10.89
CA VAL A 78 17.73 10.30 11.32
C VAL A 78 18.98 9.85 10.56
N ASP A 79 19.05 8.57 10.21
CA ASP A 79 20.18 7.97 9.51
C ASP A 79 20.15 8.16 7.98
N ILE A 80 19.15 8.88 7.44
CA ILE A 80 19.06 9.15 5.99
C ILE A 80 20.35 9.88 5.55
N PRO A 81 21.08 9.37 4.54
CA PRO A 81 22.29 10.01 4.06
C PRO A 81 21.95 11.21 3.17
N HIS A 82 21.60 12.35 3.76
CA HIS A 82 21.15 13.55 3.05
C HIS A 82 22.15 14.02 1.99
N ASP A 83 23.45 13.98 2.25
CA ASP A 83 24.48 14.36 1.27
C ASP A 83 24.46 13.47 0.03
N LYS A 84 24.23 12.17 0.21
CA LYS A 84 24.09 11.20 -0.90
C LYS A 84 22.81 11.48 -1.68
N ALA A 85 21.71 11.78 -1.00
CA ALA A 85 20.42 12.13 -1.62
C ALA A 85 20.57 13.39 -2.48
N THR A 86 21.09 14.47 -1.89
CA THR A 86 21.39 15.73 -2.56
C THR A 86 22.34 15.52 -3.74
N ALA A 87 23.42 14.75 -3.58
CA ALA A 87 24.33 14.44 -4.69
C ALA A 87 23.63 13.67 -5.82
N ILE A 88 22.77 12.70 -5.53
CA ILE A 88 21.99 11.98 -6.55
C ILE A 88 21.08 12.96 -7.30
N ILE A 89 20.39 13.83 -6.57
CA ILE A 89 19.45 14.81 -7.12
C ILE A 89 20.17 15.79 -8.07
N HIS A 90 21.35 16.28 -7.68
CA HIS A 90 22.09 17.27 -8.47
C HIS A 90 22.99 16.66 -9.57
N ALA A 91 23.45 15.42 -9.44
CA ALA A 91 24.56 14.89 -10.26
C ALA A 91 24.17 14.04 -11.47
N GLN A 92 22.87 13.81 -11.79
CA GLN A 92 22.50 12.81 -12.80
C GLN A 92 21.48 13.29 -13.84
N ARG A 93 21.47 12.64 -15.01
CA ARG A 93 20.51 12.91 -16.11
C ARG A 93 19.08 12.43 -15.81
N GLN A 94 18.92 11.47 -14.89
CA GLN A 94 17.63 10.95 -14.39
C GLN A 94 17.69 10.80 -12.86
N PRO A 95 17.80 11.92 -12.12
CA PRO A 95 18.05 11.91 -10.68
C PRO A 95 16.88 11.31 -9.90
N GLU A 96 15.64 11.57 -10.32
CA GLU A 96 14.42 11.07 -9.68
C GLU A 96 14.40 9.54 -9.66
N ARG A 97 14.56 8.88 -10.81
CA ARG A 97 14.58 7.42 -10.91
C ARG A 97 15.65 6.76 -10.03
N VAL A 98 16.83 7.38 -9.89
CA VAL A 98 17.93 6.84 -9.07
C VAL A 98 17.68 7.08 -7.59
N PHE A 99 17.08 8.21 -7.24
CA PHE A 99 16.62 8.51 -5.89
C PHE A 99 15.64 7.44 -5.40
N PHE A 100 14.61 7.11 -6.20
CA PHE A 100 13.61 6.10 -5.84
C PHE A 100 14.11 4.66 -5.78
N LEU A 101 15.23 4.35 -6.43
CA LEU A 101 15.87 3.04 -6.31
C LEU A 101 16.82 2.95 -5.09
N CYS A 102 17.02 4.05 -4.36
CA CYS A 102 17.87 4.06 -3.19
C CYS A 102 17.04 3.68 -1.95
N GLU A 103 16.98 2.37 -1.66
CA GLU A 103 16.27 1.82 -0.50
C GLU A 103 16.66 2.52 0.82
N ASP A 104 17.93 2.92 0.99
CA ASP A 104 18.43 3.64 2.17
C ASP A 104 17.83 5.05 2.35
N ILE A 105 17.12 5.58 1.34
CA ILE A 105 16.54 6.93 1.35
C ILE A 105 15.01 6.85 1.28
N THR A 106 14.45 6.12 0.31
CA THR A 106 12.99 6.13 0.10
C THR A 106 12.22 5.23 1.06
N HIS A 107 12.75 4.05 1.39
CA HIS A 107 12.04 3.14 2.30
C HIS A 107 11.87 3.73 3.71
N PRO A 108 12.87 4.38 4.34
CA PRO A 108 12.66 5.06 5.62
C PRO A 108 11.51 6.07 5.61
N ILE A 109 11.40 6.87 4.54
CA ILE A 109 10.38 7.92 4.39
C ILE A 109 8.98 7.29 4.27
N ILE A 110 8.83 6.29 3.40
CA ILE A 110 7.60 5.53 3.23
C ILE A 110 7.18 4.85 4.54
N ASP A 111 8.10 4.16 5.20
CA ASP A 111 7.84 3.46 6.45
C ASP A 111 7.44 4.43 7.57
N TYR A 112 8.04 5.62 7.65
CA TYR A 112 7.66 6.63 8.63
C TYR A 112 6.23 7.11 8.43
N CYS A 113 5.87 7.50 7.21
CA CYS A 113 4.50 7.90 6.89
C CYS A 113 3.49 6.80 7.28
N ARG A 114 3.81 5.55 6.96
CA ARG A 114 2.94 4.39 7.15
C ARG A 114 2.80 3.94 8.61
N VAL A 115 3.88 4.01 9.40
CA VAL A 115 3.93 3.48 10.78
C VAL A 115 3.63 4.55 11.82
N ILE A 116 3.89 5.82 11.52
CA ILE A 116 3.83 6.93 12.48
C ILE A 116 2.76 7.93 12.07
N ASP A 117 2.95 8.64 10.95
CA ASP A 117 2.08 9.77 10.58
C ASP A 117 0.62 9.35 10.37
N ILE A 118 0.38 8.37 9.48
CA ILE A 118 -0.98 7.89 9.19
C ILE A 118 -1.65 7.34 10.46
N PRO A 119 -1.00 6.47 11.27
CA PRO A 119 -1.61 6.00 12.51
C PRO A 119 -1.84 7.08 13.57
N HIS A 120 -0.98 8.11 13.67
CA HIS A 120 -1.20 9.23 14.57
C HIS A 120 -2.40 10.07 14.13
N TRP A 121 -2.40 10.54 12.89
CA TRP A 121 -3.50 11.29 12.29
C TRP A 121 -4.84 10.56 12.42
N ALA A 122 -4.86 9.27 12.12
CA ALA A 122 -6.07 8.47 12.22
C ALA A 122 -6.60 8.35 13.65
N LYS A 123 -5.75 8.44 14.68
CA LYS A 123 -6.14 8.35 16.10
C LYS A 123 -6.55 9.68 16.70
N GLU A 124 -6.04 10.79 16.17
CA GLU A 124 -6.33 12.14 16.68
C GLU A 124 -7.81 12.53 16.52
N ASN A 125 -8.48 11.98 15.50
CA ASN A 125 -9.88 12.27 15.22
C ASN A 125 -10.71 10.98 15.11
N SER A 126 -11.78 10.87 15.90
CA SER A 126 -12.66 9.68 15.90
C SER A 126 -13.32 9.42 14.55
N MET A 127 -13.64 10.46 13.77
CA MET A 127 -14.21 10.34 12.44
C MET A 127 -13.20 9.74 11.46
N THR A 128 -11.96 10.25 11.45
CA THR A 128 -10.87 9.71 10.62
C THR A 128 -10.60 8.24 10.98
N SER A 129 -10.49 7.93 12.27
CA SER A 129 -10.33 6.55 12.77
C SER A 129 -11.42 5.64 12.21
N GLN A 130 -12.68 6.09 12.25
CA GLN A 130 -13.82 5.35 11.75
C GLN A 130 -13.76 5.15 10.23
N GLN A 131 -13.44 6.20 9.46
CA GLN A 131 -13.32 6.13 8.01
C GLN A 131 -12.24 5.12 7.59
N VAL A 132 -11.01 5.28 8.09
CA VAL A 132 -9.88 4.39 7.77
C VAL A 132 -10.17 2.96 8.24
N SER A 133 -10.74 2.77 9.44
CA SER A 133 -11.10 1.45 9.94
C SER A 133 -12.15 0.76 9.06
N ARG A 134 -13.17 1.48 8.57
CA ARG A 134 -14.22 0.91 7.71
C ARG A 134 -13.66 0.57 6.34
N LEU A 135 -12.83 1.44 5.76
CA LEU A 135 -12.11 1.16 4.51
C LEU A 135 -11.24 -0.09 4.62
N CYS A 136 -10.45 -0.21 5.70
CA CYS A 136 -9.65 -1.40 5.98
C CYS A 136 -10.51 -2.67 6.12
N ALA A 137 -11.70 -2.56 6.73
CA ALA A 137 -12.63 -3.67 6.86
C ALA A 137 -13.21 -4.10 5.49
N CYS A 138 -13.51 -3.15 4.60
CA CYS A 138 -13.96 -3.43 3.23
C CYS A 138 -12.88 -4.18 2.43
N VAL A 139 -11.64 -3.70 2.47
CA VAL A 139 -10.50 -4.36 1.79
C VAL A 139 -10.22 -5.74 2.39
N GLN A 140 -10.36 -5.91 3.70
CA GLN A 140 -10.21 -7.23 4.34
C GLN A 140 -11.29 -8.22 3.87
N ARG A 141 -12.56 -7.82 3.93
CA ARG A 141 -13.70 -8.68 3.59
C ARG A 141 -13.73 -9.05 2.11
N HIS A 142 -13.62 -8.06 1.24
CA HIS A 142 -13.79 -8.26 -0.19
C HIS A 142 -12.49 -8.58 -0.90
N GLY A 143 -11.34 -8.21 -0.32
CA GLY A 143 -10.02 -8.58 -0.84
C GLY A 143 -9.52 -9.88 -0.25
N ILE A 144 -9.00 -9.81 0.98
CA ILE A 144 -8.30 -10.94 1.61
C ILE A 144 -9.19 -12.17 1.77
N ASP A 145 -10.41 -12.02 2.27
CA ASP A 145 -11.28 -13.18 2.52
C ASP A 145 -11.79 -13.79 1.20
N SER A 146 -12.09 -12.97 0.19
CA SER A 146 -12.43 -13.48 -1.14
C SER A 146 -11.27 -14.23 -1.80
N PHE A 147 -10.04 -13.77 -1.62
CA PHE A 147 -8.86 -14.49 -2.11
C PHE A 147 -8.64 -15.81 -1.37
N LYS A 148 -8.87 -15.88 -0.06
CA LYS A 148 -8.82 -17.15 0.69
C LYS A 148 -9.79 -18.17 0.12
N ASP A 149 -11.02 -17.73 -0.14
CA ASP A 149 -12.10 -18.62 -0.56
C ASP A 149 -11.98 -19.02 -2.03
N SER A 150 -11.52 -18.09 -2.89
CA SER A 150 -11.56 -18.25 -4.35
C SER A 150 -10.21 -18.50 -5.00
N ALA A 151 -9.10 -18.23 -4.31
CA ALA A 151 -7.73 -18.44 -4.80
C ALA A 151 -6.77 -18.80 -3.64
N PRO A 152 -7.02 -19.89 -2.91
CA PRO A 152 -6.30 -20.22 -1.67
C PRO A 152 -4.78 -20.41 -1.86
N LYS A 153 -4.33 -20.76 -3.07
CA LYS A 153 -2.90 -20.92 -3.40
C LYS A 153 -2.22 -19.63 -3.86
N ALA A 154 -2.99 -18.55 -4.08
CA ALA A 154 -2.45 -17.25 -4.45
C ALA A 154 -1.87 -16.46 -3.27
N GLY A 155 -1.92 -16.97 -2.03
CA GLY A 155 -1.44 -16.28 -0.83
C GLY A 155 0.00 -15.75 -0.95
N GLU A 156 0.93 -16.59 -1.43
CA GLU A 156 2.33 -16.18 -1.67
C GLU A 156 2.45 -15.09 -2.73
N TYR A 157 1.65 -15.17 -3.79
CA TYR A 157 1.63 -14.15 -4.81
C TYR A 157 1.08 -12.84 -4.23
N LEU A 158 -0.03 -12.87 -3.50
CA LEU A 158 -0.69 -11.69 -2.95
C LEU A 158 0.16 -10.95 -1.92
N SER A 159 0.92 -11.68 -1.10
CA SER A 159 1.84 -11.06 -0.12
C SER A 159 3.01 -10.34 -0.79
N GLN A 160 3.37 -10.72 -2.01
CA GLN A 160 4.44 -10.09 -2.81
C GLN A 160 3.92 -9.08 -3.84
N ALA A 161 2.69 -9.29 -4.30
CA ALA A 161 2.06 -8.50 -5.34
C ALA A 161 1.40 -7.25 -4.75
N HIS A 162 0.97 -7.20 -3.49
CA HIS A 162 0.32 -5.97 -2.97
C HIS A 162 -0.85 -5.48 -3.86
N VAL A 163 -1.54 -6.37 -4.59
CA VAL A 163 -2.56 -5.99 -5.59
C VAL A 163 -3.73 -5.21 -4.98
N LEU A 164 -3.95 -5.37 -3.68
CA LEU A 164 -4.98 -4.65 -2.94
C LEU A 164 -4.69 -3.15 -2.83
N CYS A 165 -3.44 -2.72 -2.72
CA CYS A 165 -3.15 -1.28 -2.68
C CYS A 165 -3.38 -0.64 -4.04
N ASP A 166 -3.14 -1.35 -5.16
CA ASP A 166 -3.49 -0.86 -6.50
C ASP A 166 -5.00 -0.72 -6.69
N ILE A 167 -5.79 -1.65 -6.16
CA ILE A 167 -7.25 -1.55 -6.16
C ILE A 167 -7.69 -0.30 -5.39
N VAL A 168 -7.21 -0.11 -4.17
CA VAL A 168 -7.58 1.05 -3.34
C VAL A 168 -7.09 2.36 -3.97
N ALA A 169 -5.89 2.39 -4.55
CA ALA A 169 -5.36 3.56 -5.25
C ALA A 169 -6.15 3.91 -6.51
N SER A 170 -6.70 2.91 -7.21
CA SER A 170 -7.59 3.12 -8.36
C SER A 170 -8.92 3.74 -7.94
N ILE A 171 -9.42 3.37 -6.76
CA ILE A 171 -10.60 3.99 -6.15
C ILE A 171 -10.28 5.43 -5.70
N ALA A 172 -9.11 5.67 -5.11
CA ALA A 172 -8.64 7.02 -4.77
C ALA A 172 -8.56 7.92 -6.02
N PHE A 173 -8.08 7.37 -7.13
CA PHE A 173 -8.03 8.08 -8.42
C PHE A 173 -9.42 8.44 -8.92
N ALA A 174 -10.36 7.47 -8.94
CA ALA A 174 -11.73 7.76 -9.35
C ALA A 174 -12.40 8.82 -8.45
N LEU A 175 -12.11 8.81 -7.14
CA LEU A 175 -12.57 9.82 -6.19
C LEU A 175 -11.95 11.19 -6.44
N SER A 176 -10.64 11.28 -6.74
CA SER A 176 -10.00 12.56 -7.01
C SER A 176 -10.49 13.21 -8.30
N GLU A 177 -10.83 12.40 -9.31
CA GLU A 177 -11.37 12.87 -10.59
C GLU A 177 -12.86 13.24 -10.52
N ALA A 178 -13.59 12.79 -9.49
CA ALA A 178 -15.03 13.05 -9.35
C ALA A 178 -15.40 14.53 -9.11
N ALA A 179 -14.43 15.44 -8.99
CA ALA A 179 -14.64 16.88 -8.78
C ALA A 179 -15.66 17.19 -7.66
N ASP A 180 -16.32 18.35 -7.70
CA ASP A 180 -17.33 18.75 -6.71
C ASP A 180 -18.66 17.96 -6.83
N THR A 181 -18.79 17.10 -7.84
CA THR A 181 -20.04 16.37 -8.13
C THR A 181 -19.80 14.88 -8.16
N ILE A 182 -20.11 14.22 -7.03
CA ILE A 182 -20.04 12.76 -6.91
C ILE A 182 -20.92 12.12 -8.01
N PRO A 183 -20.33 11.32 -8.93
CA PRO A 183 -21.09 10.64 -9.98
C PRO A 183 -21.98 9.54 -9.38
N ASP A 184 -22.88 8.97 -10.19
CA ASP A 184 -23.62 7.78 -9.77
C ASP A 184 -22.70 6.55 -9.57
N GLU A 185 -23.22 5.53 -8.87
CA GLU A 185 -22.45 4.35 -8.48
C GLU A 185 -21.83 3.62 -9.68
N ASP A 186 -22.59 3.45 -10.77
CA ASP A 186 -22.12 2.71 -11.95
C ASP A 186 -21.01 3.50 -12.66
N THR A 187 -21.17 4.81 -12.82
CA THR A 187 -20.14 5.70 -13.37
C THR A 187 -18.88 5.67 -12.51
N PHE A 188 -19.01 5.73 -11.17
CA PHE A 188 -17.89 5.64 -10.24
C PHE A 188 -17.13 4.31 -10.37
N ILE A 189 -17.86 3.18 -10.37
CA ILE A 189 -17.26 1.85 -10.49
C ILE A 189 -16.56 1.67 -11.84
N ASN A 190 -17.13 2.21 -12.92
CA ASN A 190 -16.51 2.18 -14.24
C ASN A 190 -15.21 2.99 -14.28
N ALA A 191 -15.16 4.16 -13.62
CA ALA A 191 -13.93 4.92 -13.45
C ALA A 191 -12.88 4.13 -12.65
N CYS A 192 -13.27 3.45 -11.56
CA CYS A 192 -12.38 2.59 -10.78
C CYS A 192 -11.79 1.46 -11.64
N LYS A 193 -12.60 0.80 -12.50
CA LYS A 193 -12.14 -0.24 -13.43
C LYS A 193 -11.14 0.28 -14.46
N ALA A 194 -11.42 1.45 -15.04
CA ALA A 194 -10.52 2.08 -16.01
C ALA A 194 -9.18 2.44 -15.35
N ALA A 195 -9.22 3.04 -14.17
CA ALA A 195 -8.04 3.38 -13.37
C ALA A 195 -7.22 2.14 -12.99
N PHE A 196 -7.88 1.07 -12.55
CA PHE A 196 -7.20 -0.17 -12.19
C PHE A 196 -6.53 -0.85 -13.39
N THR A 197 -7.20 -0.86 -14.54
CA THR A 197 -6.64 -1.38 -15.78
C THR A 197 -5.41 -0.58 -16.20
N LEU A 198 -5.47 0.75 -16.10
CA LEU A 198 -4.34 1.63 -16.41
C LEU A 198 -3.18 1.41 -15.43
N SER A 199 -3.47 1.34 -14.13
CA SER A 199 -2.48 1.07 -13.09
C SER A 199 -1.75 -0.23 -13.35
N ARG A 200 -2.47 -1.33 -13.61
CA ARG A 200 -1.86 -2.64 -13.85
C ARG A 200 -0.95 -2.69 -15.08
N ARG A 201 -1.24 -1.89 -16.10
CA ARG A 201 -0.40 -1.78 -17.31
C ARG A 201 0.87 -0.98 -17.07
N ASN A 202 0.79 0.08 -16.26
CA ASN A 202 1.85 1.07 -16.11
C ASN A 202 2.71 0.88 -14.85
N SER A 203 2.19 0.21 -13.82
CA SER A 203 2.95 -0.16 -12.64
C SER A 203 3.92 -1.29 -12.96
N LEU A 204 5.16 -1.12 -12.52
CA LEU A 204 6.18 -2.16 -12.66
C LEU A 204 5.89 -3.25 -11.63
N GLY A 205 5.93 -4.51 -12.05
CA GLY A 205 5.70 -5.60 -11.12
C GLY A 205 6.89 -5.97 -10.27
N PHE A 206 6.59 -6.29 -9.01
CA PHE A 206 7.36 -7.25 -8.27
C PHE A 206 7.12 -8.63 -8.88
N GLY A 207 8.11 -9.11 -9.63
CA GLY A 207 8.35 -10.55 -9.66
C GLY A 207 8.84 -11.00 -8.27
N PRO A 208 8.79 -12.31 -7.96
CA PRO A 208 9.24 -12.83 -6.67
C PRO A 208 10.59 -12.25 -6.26
N SER A 209 10.70 -11.86 -5.00
CA SER A 209 11.78 -11.08 -4.34
C SER A 209 13.24 -11.46 -4.62
N ARG A 210 13.50 -12.54 -5.38
CA ARG A 210 14.83 -13.15 -5.56
C ARG A 210 15.78 -12.42 -6.52
N ASN A 211 15.33 -11.45 -7.31
CA ASN A 211 16.18 -10.80 -8.34
C ASN A 211 16.40 -9.28 -8.15
N ARG A 212 16.32 -8.79 -6.89
CA ARG A 212 16.40 -7.36 -6.52
C ARG A 212 17.70 -6.63 -6.94
N HIS A 213 18.80 -7.32 -7.27
CA HIS A 213 20.15 -6.74 -7.19
C HIS A 213 20.92 -6.52 -8.50
N ARG A 214 20.29 -6.41 -9.68
CA ARG A 214 21.03 -6.09 -10.93
C ARG A 214 20.51 -4.81 -11.59
N LYS A 215 21.42 -3.87 -11.88
CA LYS A 215 21.13 -2.58 -12.56
C LYS A 215 20.40 -2.75 -13.91
N ASN A 216 20.61 -3.88 -14.59
CA ASN A 216 19.98 -4.18 -15.88
C ASN A 216 18.55 -4.75 -15.75
N THR A 217 18.04 -5.00 -14.53
CA THR A 217 16.74 -5.64 -14.32
C THR A 217 15.56 -4.67 -14.41
N VAL A 218 15.76 -3.35 -14.18
CA VAL A 218 14.66 -2.37 -14.21
C VAL A 218 14.06 -2.22 -15.61
N ALA A 219 14.89 -2.25 -16.66
CA ALA A 219 14.45 -2.20 -18.06
C ALA A 219 13.76 -3.51 -18.54
N ALA A 220 13.86 -4.58 -17.76
CA ALA A 220 13.27 -5.89 -18.05
C ALA A 220 12.11 -6.26 -17.10
N ARG A 221 11.64 -5.31 -16.28
CA ARG A 221 10.50 -5.54 -15.38
C ARG A 221 9.22 -5.61 -16.19
N LYS A 222 8.52 -6.73 -16.07
CA LYS A 222 7.16 -6.91 -16.56
C LYS A 222 6.22 -5.95 -15.82
N SER A 223 5.21 -5.47 -16.52
CA SER A 223 4.06 -4.81 -15.92
C SER A 223 3.37 -5.74 -14.91
N ARG A 224 2.54 -5.17 -14.03
CA ARG A 224 1.70 -5.98 -13.14
C ARG A 224 0.80 -6.91 -13.90
N GLN A 225 0.16 -6.40 -14.96
CA GLN A 225 -0.70 -7.19 -15.79
C GLN A 225 0.02 -8.44 -16.31
N GLU A 226 1.23 -8.29 -16.85
CA GLU A 226 2.02 -9.42 -17.34
C GLU A 226 2.39 -10.41 -16.22
N ASN A 227 2.72 -9.94 -15.02
CA ASN A 227 3.02 -10.83 -13.89
C ASN A 227 1.77 -11.56 -13.38
N ASP A 228 0.62 -10.89 -13.32
CA ASP A 228 -0.65 -11.51 -12.94
C ASP A 228 -1.06 -12.57 -13.97
N ASP A 229 -0.90 -12.26 -15.27
CA ASP A 229 -1.23 -13.17 -16.37
C ASP A 229 -0.30 -14.39 -16.36
N GLU A 230 0.99 -14.21 -16.07
CA GLU A 230 1.92 -15.32 -15.89
C GLU A 230 1.62 -16.17 -14.66
N GLU A 231 1.28 -15.57 -13.53
CA GLU A 231 0.88 -16.30 -12.32
C GLU A 231 -0.39 -17.11 -12.56
N SER A 232 -1.35 -16.52 -13.29
CA SER A 232 -2.59 -17.17 -13.68
C SER A 232 -2.36 -18.37 -14.61
N GLN A 233 -1.43 -18.24 -15.57
CA GLN A 233 -1.20 -19.24 -16.62
C GLN A 233 -0.18 -20.32 -16.26
N LYS A 234 0.86 -20.01 -15.46
CA LYS A 234 2.05 -20.85 -15.34
C LYS A 234 2.17 -21.60 -14.02
N ARG A 235 1.46 -21.20 -12.96
CA ARG A 235 1.66 -21.78 -11.61
C ARG A 235 0.57 -22.75 -11.16
N TYR A 236 -0.70 -22.50 -11.45
CA TYR A 236 -1.79 -23.38 -11.01
C TYR A 236 -2.85 -23.51 -12.11
N SER A 237 -2.94 -24.69 -12.72
CA SER A 237 -3.85 -24.99 -13.84
C SER A 237 -5.27 -25.37 -13.40
N ASP A 238 -5.55 -25.40 -12.11
CA ASP A 238 -6.79 -25.89 -11.47
C ASP A 238 -7.72 -24.76 -10.97
N GLY A 239 -7.41 -23.49 -11.24
CA GLY A 239 -8.27 -22.36 -10.87
C GLY A 239 -8.01 -21.78 -9.47
N ASP A 240 -6.99 -22.29 -8.77
CA ASP A 240 -6.63 -21.86 -7.41
C ASP A 240 -5.69 -20.62 -7.37
N SER A 241 -5.44 -19.99 -8.53
CA SER A 241 -4.57 -18.81 -8.69
C SER A 241 -5.35 -17.52 -8.90
N ILE A 242 -4.62 -16.40 -8.97
CA ILE A 242 -5.18 -15.10 -9.35
C ILE A 242 -5.73 -15.14 -10.78
N SER A 243 -6.85 -14.45 -11.02
CA SER A 243 -7.41 -14.26 -12.35
C SER A 243 -7.93 -12.84 -12.53
N SER A 244 -7.95 -12.36 -13.77
CA SER A 244 -8.49 -11.04 -14.09
C SER A 244 -9.97 -10.90 -13.66
N ASN A 245 -10.74 -11.99 -13.76
CA ASN A 245 -12.14 -12.02 -13.31
C ASN A 245 -12.26 -11.87 -11.79
N LEU A 246 -11.42 -12.59 -11.02
CA LEU A 246 -11.40 -12.47 -9.56
C LEU A 246 -10.98 -11.06 -9.14
N LEU A 247 -9.92 -10.52 -9.74
CA LEU A 247 -9.46 -9.16 -9.48
C LEU A 247 -10.54 -8.11 -9.78
N THR A 248 -11.25 -8.26 -10.90
CA THR A 248 -12.34 -7.37 -11.28
C THR A 248 -13.50 -7.46 -10.30
N LYS A 249 -13.87 -8.67 -9.86
CA LYS A 249 -14.91 -8.89 -8.85
C LYS A 249 -14.54 -8.21 -7.53
N ILE A 250 -13.33 -8.45 -7.03
CA ILE A 250 -12.82 -7.84 -5.78
C ILE A 250 -12.83 -6.31 -5.88
N LEU A 251 -12.33 -5.75 -6.99
CA LEU A 251 -12.39 -4.32 -7.25
C LEU A 251 -13.83 -3.79 -7.19
N MET A 252 -14.77 -4.46 -7.85
CA MET A 252 -16.17 -4.05 -7.86
C MET A 252 -16.79 -4.08 -6.46
N ASP A 253 -16.56 -5.15 -5.71
CA ASP A 253 -17.14 -5.32 -4.37
C ASP A 253 -16.56 -4.30 -3.38
N ILE A 254 -15.25 -4.01 -3.44
CA ILE A 254 -14.63 -2.92 -2.67
C ILE A 254 -15.19 -1.56 -3.14
N SER A 255 -15.29 -1.31 -4.44
CA SER A 255 -15.74 -0.01 -4.98
C SER A 255 -17.18 0.30 -4.58
N LYS A 256 -18.07 -0.69 -4.57
CA LYS A 256 -19.47 -0.55 -4.10
C LYS A 256 -19.53 -0.13 -2.63
N ASP A 257 -18.80 -0.84 -1.78
CA ASP A 257 -18.73 -0.51 -0.36
C ASP A 257 -18.14 0.88 -0.14
N VAL A 258 -17.06 1.23 -0.86
CA VAL A 258 -16.44 2.56 -0.76
C VAL A 258 -17.37 3.66 -1.27
N TYR A 259 -18.14 3.41 -2.32
CA TYR A 259 -19.15 4.35 -2.81
C TYR A 259 -20.24 4.59 -1.76
N ALA A 260 -20.73 3.53 -1.10
CA ALA A 260 -21.67 3.67 0.00
C ALA A 260 -21.09 4.50 1.16
N LEU A 261 -19.81 4.31 1.48
CA LEU A 261 -19.09 5.13 2.47
C LEU A 261 -18.94 6.60 2.02
N LEU A 262 -18.60 6.83 0.75
CA LEU A 262 -18.52 8.17 0.17
C LEU A 262 -19.84 8.91 0.32
N MET A 263 -20.96 8.25 0.06
CA MET A 263 -22.29 8.84 0.20
C MET A 263 -22.63 9.18 1.67
N GLU A 264 -22.16 8.37 2.62
CA GLU A 264 -22.30 8.64 4.06
C GLU A 264 -21.43 9.82 4.51
N TYR A 265 -20.20 9.93 3.99
CA TYR A 265 -19.23 10.99 4.33
C TYR A 265 -19.21 12.14 3.32
N LYS A 266 -20.27 12.31 2.53
CA LYS A 266 -20.36 13.32 1.47
C LYS A 266 -19.97 14.75 1.89
N PRO A 267 -20.31 15.24 3.09
CA PRO A 267 -19.87 16.59 3.50
C PRO A 267 -18.37 16.68 3.80
N GLN A 268 -17.66 15.55 3.89
CA GLN A 268 -16.23 15.44 4.17
C GLN A 268 -15.45 14.74 3.04
N THR A 269 -15.87 14.87 1.77
CA THR A 269 -15.25 14.18 0.62
C THR A 269 -13.72 14.31 0.58
N LYS A 270 -13.15 15.48 0.87
CA LYS A 270 -11.69 15.68 0.90
C LYS A 270 -11.00 14.83 1.98
N GLN A 271 -11.55 14.81 3.20
CA GLN A 271 -11.04 13.98 4.30
C GLN A 271 -11.23 12.50 3.99
N PHE A 272 -12.37 12.13 3.39
CA PHE A 272 -12.64 10.76 2.98
C PHE A 272 -11.65 10.29 1.90
N LEU A 273 -11.32 11.13 0.92
CA LEU A 273 -10.26 10.86 -0.05
C LEU A 273 -8.91 10.61 0.65
N GLN A 274 -8.52 11.46 1.61
CA GLN A 274 -7.31 11.25 2.42
C GLN A 274 -7.35 9.91 3.16
N ALA A 275 -8.51 9.50 3.68
CA ALA A 275 -8.67 8.19 4.34
C ALA A 275 -8.52 7.02 3.35
N VAL A 276 -8.99 7.15 2.11
CA VAL A 276 -8.80 6.16 1.04
C VAL A 276 -7.33 6.08 0.63
N GLN A 277 -6.68 7.22 0.43
CA GLN A 277 -5.24 7.30 0.12
C GLN A 277 -4.40 6.67 1.24
N ALA A 278 -4.73 6.96 2.50
CA ALA A 278 -4.01 6.42 3.67
C ALA A 278 -4.20 4.91 3.76
N THR A 279 -5.40 4.43 3.43
CA THR A 279 -5.68 2.99 3.33
C THR A 279 -4.82 2.34 2.25
N ALA A 280 -4.64 2.94 1.07
CA ALA A 280 -3.76 2.38 0.04
C ALA A 280 -2.31 2.23 0.54
N ILE A 281 -1.77 3.26 1.20
CA ILE A 281 -0.40 3.26 1.75
C ILE A 281 -0.26 2.24 2.88
N LEU A 282 -1.24 2.11 3.76
CA LEU A 282 -1.19 1.12 4.84
C LEU A 282 -0.97 -0.30 4.26
N PHE A 283 -1.64 -0.63 3.14
CA PHE A 283 -1.54 -1.90 2.43
C PHE A 283 -0.34 -2.02 1.47
N CYS A 284 0.45 -0.96 1.30
CA CYS A 284 1.58 -0.94 0.37
C CYS A 284 2.90 -0.72 1.13
N PRO A 285 3.77 -1.74 1.26
CA PRO A 285 5.11 -1.52 1.83
C PRO A 285 6.02 -0.70 0.91
N ASP A 286 5.79 -0.76 -0.41
CA ASP A 286 6.65 -0.14 -1.42
C ASP A 286 5.82 0.73 -2.41
N PRO A 287 5.20 1.86 -1.98
CA PRO A 287 4.37 2.73 -2.82
C PRO A 287 5.05 3.22 -4.10
N ASP A 288 6.36 3.44 -4.05
CA ASP A 288 7.19 3.88 -5.17
C ASP A 288 7.31 2.84 -6.30
N SER A 289 6.83 1.61 -6.06
CA SER A 289 6.73 0.52 -7.04
C SER A 289 5.32 0.39 -7.64
N HIS A 290 4.39 1.25 -7.23
CA HIS A 290 2.98 1.23 -7.64
C HIS A 290 2.52 2.61 -8.12
N LYS A 291 2.36 2.79 -9.43
CA LYS A 291 2.17 4.12 -10.04
C LYS A 291 1.03 4.92 -9.40
N LEU A 292 -0.18 4.37 -9.31
CA LEU A 292 -1.29 5.10 -8.70
C LEU A 292 -1.13 5.22 -7.18
N THR A 293 -0.54 4.22 -6.51
CA THR A 293 -0.28 4.34 -5.06
C THR A 293 0.70 5.48 -4.78
N TRP A 294 1.70 5.67 -5.64
CA TRP A 294 2.63 6.79 -5.56
C TRP A 294 1.96 8.13 -5.91
N ASP A 295 1.47 8.24 -7.16
CA ASP A 295 1.05 9.50 -7.77
C ASP A 295 -0.23 10.06 -7.13
N VAL A 296 -1.13 9.17 -6.71
CA VAL A 296 -2.49 9.50 -6.27
C VAL A 296 -2.66 9.34 -4.77
N CYS A 297 -1.86 8.51 -4.10
CA CYS A 297 -2.00 8.28 -2.65
C CYS A 297 -0.85 8.88 -1.85
N PHE A 298 0.39 8.42 -2.08
CA PHE A 298 1.54 8.81 -1.27
C PHE A 298 1.88 10.29 -1.44
N ILE A 299 2.12 10.78 -2.67
CA ILE A 299 2.50 12.19 -2.85
C ILE A 299 1.42 13.16 -2.38
N PRO A 300 0.14 12.99 -2.73
CA PRO A 300 -0.90 13.89 -2.23
C PRO A 300 -1.03 13.90 -0.70
N LEU A 301 -0.86 12.76 -0.03
CA LEU A 301 -0.85 12.71 1.44
C LEU A 301 0.40 13.34 2.04
N PHE A 302 1.57 13.08 1.45
CA PHE A 302 2.82 13.70 1.86
C PHE A 302 2.72 15.22 1.83
N GLN A 303 2.01 15.78 0.86
CA GLN A 303 1.78 17.24 0.73
C GLN A 303 0.75 17.82 1.72
N THR A 304 0.15 17.01 2.59
CA THR A 304 -0.84 17.46 3.60
C THR A 304 -0.23 17.56 4.99
N GLU A 305 -0.96 18.21 5.90
CA GLU A 305 -0.58 18.33 7.32
C GLU A 305 -0.37 16.99 8.03
N ILE A 306 -0.92 15.89 7.47
CA ILE A 306 -0.75 14.52 7.97
C ILE A 306 0.74 14.17 8.07
N CYS A 307 1.56 14.64 7.13
CA CYS A 307 2.99 14.31 7.05
C CYS A 307 3.91 15.47 7.46
N ASP A 308 3.40 16.50 8.16
CA ASP A 308 4.22 17.65 8.56
C ASP A 308 5.38 17.26 9.49
N ASP A 309 5.14 16.29 10.38
CA ASP A 309 6.16 15.79 11.28
C ASP A 309 7.31 15.12 10.51
N LEU A 310 7.01 14.27 9.54
CA LEU A 310 8.00 13.68 8.63
C LEU A 310 8.72 14.75 7.80
N ARG A 311 7.97 15.65 7.16
CA ARG A 311 8.54 16.72 6.32
C ARG A 311 9.52 17.60 7.09
N SER A 312 9.22 17.91 8.35
CA SER A 312 10.13 18.70 9.20
C SER A 312 11.49 18.04 9.46
N LYS A 313 11.61 16.72 9.25
CA LYS A 313 12.84 15.94 9.46
C LYS A 313 13.66 15.75 8.18
N LEU A 314 13.10 16.09 7.01
CA LEU A 314 13.77 15.90 5.72
C LEU A 314 14.44 17.19 5.26
N ASN A 315 15.56 17.09 4.55
CA ASN A 315 16.16 18.26 3.93
C ASN A 315 15.34 18.70 2.69
N GLN A 316 15.47 19.98 2.34
CA GLN A 316 14.65 20.60 1.29
C GLN A 316 14.81 19.92 -0.08
N ASP A 317 16.00 19.41 -0.42
CA ASP A 317 16.22 18.73 -1.70
C ASP A 317 15.39 17.44 -1.77
N ILE A 318 15.33 16.65 -0.69
CA ILE A 318 14.51 15.42 -0.63
C ILE A 318 13.03 15.76 -0.76
N ILE A 319 12.56 16.79 -0.02
CA ILE A 319 11.15 17.23 -0.10
C ILE A 319 10.80 17.61 -1.54
N THR A 320 11.67 18.40 -2.17
CA THR A 320 11.51 18.82 -3.56
C THR A 320 11.50 17.60 -4.49
N ALA A 321 12.43 16.66 -4.34
CA ALA A 321 12.47 15.45 -5.16
C ALA A 321 11.20 14.59 -5.01
N LEU A 322 10.62 14.51 -3.80
CA LEU A 322 9.36 13.81 -3.57
C LEU A 322 8.18 14.55 -4.22
N GLU A 323 8.08 15.87 -4.04
CA GLU A 323 6.96 16.67 -4.56
C GLU A 323 6.94 16.73 -6.10
N TYR A 324 8.12 16.75 -6.74
CA TYR A 324 8.27 16.86 -8.21
C TYR A 324 8.52 15.53 -8.92
N GLY A 325 8.88 14.46 -8.20
CA GLY A 325 9.19 13.13 -8.73
C GLY A 325 8.03 12.36 -9.38
N LYS A 326 6.94 13.04 -9.75
CA LYS A 326 5.76 12.46 -10.43
C LYS A 326 6.02 12.11 -11.89
N THR A 327 7.02 12.73 -12.52
CA THR A 327 7.09 12.78 -14.00
C THR A 327 7.91 11.66 -14.63
N ASP A 328 8.99 11.17 -14.00
CA ASP A 328 9.97 10.34 -14.73
C ASP A 328 10.32 8.97 -14.13
N ILE A 329 9.79 8.58 -12.97
CA ILE A 329 10.20 7.33 -12.30
C ILE A 329 9.71 6.08 -13.03
N TRP A 330 8.61 6.25 -13.76
CA TRP A 330 7.94 5.23 -14.58
C TRP A 330 8.35 5.29 -16.06
N ASP A 331 9.04 6.35 -16.47
CA ASP A 331 9.59 6.45 -17.81
C ASP A 331 10.81 5.52 -17.90
N ASN A 332 10.66 4.45 -18.68
CA ASN A 332 11.74 3.50 -18.94
C ASN A 332 12.78 4.05 -19.93
N GLY A 333 12.61 5.28 -20.42
CA GLY A 333 13.43 5.91 -21.45
C GLY A 333 13.06 5.45 -22.87
N ALA A 334 11.96 4.72 -23.05
CA ALA A 334 11.40 4.49 -24.37
C ALA A 334 10.77 5.79 -24.85
N ARG A 335 11.19 6.26 -26.04
CA ARG A 335 10.56 7.43 -26.69
C ARG A 335 9.05 7.28 -26.61
N THR A 336 8.39 8.19 -25.90
CA THR A 336 6.95 8.37 -25.95
C THR A 336 6.56 8.61 -27.41
N TYR A 337 5.97 7.61 -28.05
CA TYR A 337 5.14 7.87 -29.23
C TYR A 337 3.81 8.40 -28.68
N TRP A 338 3.69 9.73 -28.72
CA TRP A 338 2.41 10.42 -28.65
C TRP A 338 1.67 10.22 -29.98
#